data_AF-X1QZ20-F1
#
_entry.id   AF-X1QZ20-F1
#
_cell.length_a   1.000
_cell.length_b   1.000
_cell.length_c   1.000
_cell.angle_alpha   90.00
_cell.angle_beta   90.00
_cell.angle_gamma   90.00
#
_symmetry.space_group_name_H-M   'P 1'
#
loop_
_entity.id
_entity.type
_entity.pdbx_description
1 polymer ?
#
loop_
_entity_poly.entity_id
_entity_poly.type
_entity_poly.pdbx_seq_one_letter_code
_entity_poly.pdbx_strand_id
1 'polypeptide(L)' 'GEINESVTFLLHKQALYINKIAVITPDTSSPLGNVKLIIKGGNPIEILNWITPETSDGEELVIQKFRDYQKL' A
#
# COMPACT_ATOMS: atom_id res chain seq x y z
N GLY A 1 4.15 -3.22 -25.75
CA GLY A 1 3.15 -2.34 -25.10
C GLY A 1 3.61 -2.13 -23.68
N GLU A 2 3.71 -0.89 -23.22
CA GLU A 2 4.14 -0.60 -21.86
C GLU A 2 3.18 -1.26 -20.86
N ILE A 3 3.68 -2.26 -20.15
CA ILE A 3 3.13 -2.64 -18.85
C ILE A 3 3.39 -1.44 -17.93
N ASN A 4 2.35 -0.64 -17.70
CA ASN A 4 2.41 0.42 -16.69
C ASN A 4 2.55 -0.25 -15.31
N GLU A 5 3.79 -0.50 -14.88
CA GLU A 5 4.13 -1.01 -13.56
C GLU A 5 3.58 -0.05 -12.51
N SER A 6 2.47 -0.44 -11.90
CA SER A 6 1.75 0.36 -10.93
C SER A 6 1.15 -0.52 -9.87
N VAL A 7 1.15 0.00 -8.64
CA VAL A 7 0.50 -0.63 -7.49
C VAL A 7 -0.77 0.14 -7.20
N THR A 8 -1.89 -0.56 -7.08
CA THR A 8 -3.20 0.03 -6.78
C THR A 8 -3.73 -0.50 -5.46
N PHE A 9 -4.08 0.41 -4.56
CA PHE A 9 -4.84 0.10 -3.35
C PHE A 9 -6.23 0.73 -3.41
N LEU A 10 -7.23 0.01 -2.94
CA LEU A 10 -8.57 0.54 -2.69
C LEU A 10 -8.73 0.75 -1.20
N LEU A 11 -8.99 1.98 -0.79
CA LEU A 11 -9.09 2.37 0.62
C LEU A 11 -10.53 2.71 0.99
N HIS A 12 -10.92 2.32 2.20
CA HIS A 12 -12.22 2.62 2.77
C HIS A 12 -12.36 4.13 3.05
N LYS A 13 -13.28 4.81 2.37
CA LYS A 13 -13.35 6.27 2.32
C LYS A 13 -13.67 6.90 3.68
N GLN A 14 -14.59 6.29 4.44
CA GLN A 14 -14.97 6.79 5.75
C GLN A 14 -13.91 6.52 6.81
N ALA A 15 -13.08 5.48 6.63
CA ALA A 15 -11.94 5.23 7.52
C ALA A 15 -10.86 6.30 7.28
N LEU A 16 -10.59 6.59 6.01
CA LEU A 16 -9.64 7.63 5.62
C LEU A 16 -10.06 9.01 6.13
N TYR A 17 -11.36 9.33 6.10
CA TYR A 17 -11.91 10.59 6.62
C TYR A 17 -11.57 10.83 8.11
N ILE A 18 -11.46 9.76 8.91
CA ILE A 18 -11.09 9.83 10.33
C ILE A 18 -9.62 9.48 10.59
N ASN A 19 -8.76 9.63 9.58
CA ASN A 19 -7.31 9.34 9.64
C ASN A 19 -6.99 7.88 9.98
N LYS A 20 -7.77 6.93 9.47
CA LYS A 20 -7.49 5.49 9.55
C LYS A 20 -7.27 4.91 8.17
N ILE A 21 -6.33 3.97 8.06
CA ILE A 21 -6.08 3.22 6.82
C ILE A 21 -6.80 1.88 6.95
N ALA A 22 -7.70 1.60 6.01
CA ALA A 22 -8.35 0.31 5.86
C ALA A 22 -8.42 -0.03 4.37
N VAL A 23 -7.85 -1.17 3.99
CA VAL A 23 -7.85 -1.66 2.61
C VAL A 23 -9.16 -2.41 2.36
N ILE A 24 -9.74 -2.19 1.20
CA ILE A 24 -10.93 -2.90 0.73
C ILE A 24 -10.49 -4.12 -0.06
N THR A 25 -11.02 -5.28 0.30
CA THR A 25 -10.94 -6.55 -0.41
C THR A 25 -12.15 -6.74 -1.33
N PRO A 26 -12.15 -7.71 -2.26
CA PRO A 26 -13.33 -8.03 -3.07
C PRO A 26 -14.61 -8.30 -2.26
N ASP A 27 -14.45 -8.83 -1.05
CA ASP A 27 -15.57 -9.22 -0.16
C ASP A 27 -16.01 -8.09 0.78
N THR A 28 -15.31 -6.95 0.78
CA THR A 28 -15.63 -5.81 1.63
C THR A 28 -16.02 -4.60 0.78
N SER A 29 -16.75 -3.65 1.36
CA SER A 29 -17.18 -2.46 0.64
C SER A 29 -17.05 -1.21 1.50
N SER A 30 -16.92 -0.07 0.84
CA SER A 30 -16.97 1.25 1.45
C SER A 30 -18.30 1.88 1.08
N PRO A 31 -19.23 2.12 2.03
CA PRO A 31 -20.62 2.48 1.72
C PRO A 31 -20.81 3.71 0.83
N LEU A 32 -19.84 4.62 0.79
CA LEU A 32 -19.88 5.87 0.02
C LEU A 32 -18.83 5.88 -1.12
N GLY A 33 -18.47 4.69 -1.59
CA GLY A 33 -17.39 4.45 -2.54
C GLY A 33 -16.02 4.42 -1.88
N ASN A 34 -15.02 3.94 -2.60
CA ASN A 34 -13.64 3.82 -2.16
C ASN A 34 -12.78 5.00 -2.64
N VAL A 35 -11.60 5.16 -2.02
CA VAL A 35 -10.52 6.00 -2.54
C VAL A 35 -9.51 5.10 -3.23
N LYS A 36 -9.12 5.42 -4.47
CA LYS A 36 -8.13 4.65 -5.24
C LYS A 36 -6.77 5.32 -5.13
N LEU A 37 -5.82 4.67 -4.45
CA LEU A 37 -4.42 5.07 -4.42
C LEU A 37 -3.68 4.34 -5.54
N ILE A 38 -3.06 5.08 -6.45
CA ILE A 38 -2.27 4.53 -7.56
C ILE A 38 -0.84 5.04 -7.42
N ILE A 39 0.10 4.13 -7.19
CA ILE A 39 1.53 4.39 -7.20
C ILE A 39 2.04 4.00 -8.58
N LYS A 40 2.70 4.92 -9.28
CA LYS A 40 3.18 4.73 -10.65
C LYS A 40 4.71 4.70 -10.69
N GLY A 41 5.25 3.81 -11.51
CA GLY A 41 6.69 3.68 -11.72
C GLY A 41 7.36 2.89 -10.61
N GLY A 42 8.60 2.46 -10.86
CA GLY A 42 9.34 1.56 -9.99
C GLY A 42 8.84 0.10 -10.07
N ASN A 43 9.65 -0.82 -9.54
CA ASN A 43 9.29 -2.23 -9.49
C ASN A 43 8.14 -2.45 -8.48
N PRO A 44 6.97 -2.96 -8.91
CA PRO A 44 5.82 -3.16 -8.02
C PRO A 44 6.12 -4.06 -6.81
N ILE A 45 7.00 -5.05 -6.96
CA ILE A 45 7.39 -5.96 -5.88
C ILE A 45 8.22 -5.24 -4.83
N GLU A 46 9.15 -4.38 -5.26
CA GLU A 46 9.97 -3.58 -4.34
C GLU A 46 9.11 -2.58 -3.57
N ILE A 47 8.14 -1.94 -4.24
CA ILE A 47 7.18 -1.04 -3.61
C ILE A 47 6.32 -1.78 -2.59
N LEU A 48 5.81 -2.96 -2.95
CA LEU A 48 5.02 -3.78 -2.02
C LEU A 48 5.85 -4.19 -0.81
N ASN A 49 7.05 -4.72 -0.99
CA ASN A 49 7.93 -5.13 0.12
C ASN A 49 8.31 -3.93 1.02
N TRP A 50 8.42 -2.74 0.43
CA TRP A 50 8.68 -1.52 1.19
C TRP A 50 7.48 -1.08 2.05
N ILE A 51 6.25 -1.13 1.50
CA ILE A 51 5.04 -0.71 2.23
C ILE A 51 4.56 -1.79 3.21
N THR A 52 4.74 -3.06 2.86
CA THR A 52 4.26 -4.23 3.60
C THR A 52 5.40 -5.22 3.81
N PRO A 53 6.36 -4.93 4.69
CA PRO A 53 7.42 -5.88 5.00
C PRO A 53 6.88 -7.18 5.59
N GLU A 54 7.66 -8.24 5.42
CA GLU A 54 7.42 -9.50 6.12
C GLU A 54 7.62 -9.31 7.64
N THR A 55 6.70 -9.90 8.41
CA THR A 55 6.70 -9.81 9.87
C THR A 55 6.59 -11.20 10.49
N SER A 56 7.14 -11.35 11.70
CA SER A 56 6.92 -12.50 12.58
C SER A 56 6.44 -11.97 13.92
N ASP A 57 5.29 -12.46 14.39
CA ASP A 57 4.65 -12.02 15.65
C ASP A 57 4.44 -10.49 15.77
N GLY A 58 4.23 -9.83 14.63
CA GLY A 58 4.01 -8.37 14.56
C GLY A 58 5.30 -7.54 14.53
N GLU A 59 6.47 -8.18 14.59
CA GLU A 59 7.77 -7.54 14.45
C GLU A 59 8.29 -7.71 13.02
N GLU A 60 8.84 -6.64 12.45
CA GLU A 60 9.45 -6.67 11.11
C GLU A 60 10.68 -7.60 11.10
N LEU A 61 10.72 -8.57 10.19
CA LEU A 61 11.83 -9.52 10.10
C LEU A 61 13.13 -8.87 9.62
N VAL A 62 13.00 -7.84 8.76
CA VAL A 62 14.12 -7.09 8.22
C VAL A 62 13.85 -5.61 8.44
N ILE A 63 14.44 -5.01 9.47
CA ILE A 63 14.21 -3.59 9.80
C ILE A 63 14.63 -2.70 8.62
N GLN A 64 13.65 -2.07 7.99
CA GLN A 64 13.87 -1.11 6.92
C GLN A 64 14.13 0.28 7.53
N LYS A 65 15.34 0.82 7.34
CA LYS A 65 15.64 2.19 7.80
C LYS A 65 15.11 3.19 6.77
N PHE A 66 14.18 4.05 7.19
CA PHE A 66 13.57 5.09 6.34
C PHE A 66 14.58 5.96 5.55
N ARG A 67 15.81 6.13 6.06
CA ARG A 67 16.89 6.89 5.40
C ARG A 67 17.48 6.21 4.16
N ASP A 68 17.37 4.89 4.03
CA ASP A 68 17.95 4.16 2.91
C ASP A 68 17.14 4.34 1.61
N TYR A 69 15.91 4.89 1.72
CA TYR A 69 14.94 5.03 0.63
C TYR A 69 14.86 6.42 0.00
N GLN A 70 15.64 7.41 0.46
CA GLN A 70 15.74 8.72 -0.22
C GLN A 70 16.43 8.67 -1.59
N LYS A 71 16.81 7.47 -2.06
CA LYS A 71 17.46 7.21 -3.34
C LYS A 71 16.53 6.56 -4.38
N LEU A 72 15.26 6.31 -4.03
CA LEU A 72 14.23 5.86 -4.96
C LEU A 72 13.57 7.04 -5.68
#